data_AF-A0A437AEE2-F1
#
_entry.id   AF-A0A437AEE2-F1
#
_cell.length_a   1.000
_cell.length_b   1.000
_cell.length_c   1.000
_cell.angle_alpha   90.00
_cell.angle_beta   90.00
_cell.angle_gamma   90.00
#
_symmetry.space_group_name_H-M   'P 1'
#
loop_
_entity.id
_entity.type
_entity.pdbx_description
1 polymer ?
#
loop_
_entity_poly.entity_id
_entity_poly.type
_entity_poly.pdbx_seq_one_letter_code
_entity_poly.pdbx_strand_id
1 'polypeptide(L)'
;MRSLLSVLVLVSAVSSIPLPPARDNAPTVPRPFLGDDFLCALSRNYAPKFATNIPLAVASTTTQRNLALFRTATLALNVTHPVTFLDDSRGFMYPVFEQKRCQLGKDTDNVTPFLASTTLGTYFENLFQMIPTWATGEISLSRFDLFHGHLFANPSTSTVGVVFHSKEYPAENADTFPFNLGFCQINSNVTFANKIMRKRNLVWTIDASNRTALWWIDMAIRTGDNAVDAVLGGEPFYTLYEDSLGYVVADFYYLDGLELGVSLY
;
A
#
# COMPACT_ATOMS: atom_id res chain seq x y z
N MET A 1 -71.21 -19.02 -38.47
CA MET A 1 -70.55 -18.23 -37.41
C MET A 1 -69.07 -18.15 -37.75
N ARG A 2 -68.60 -17.00 -38.24
CA ARG A 2 -67.19 -16.73 -38.56
C ARG A 2 -66.57 -16.03 -37.35
N SER A 3 -65.47 -16.57 -36.82
CA SER A 3 -64.65 -15.88 -35.82
C SER A 3 -63.25 -15.70 -36.41
N LEU A 4 -62.89 -14.43 -36.65
CA LEU A 4 -61.54 -14.00 -37.04
C LEU A 4 -60.72 -13.80 -35.77
N LEU A 5 -59.60 -14.50 -35.65
CA LEU A 5 -58.58 -14.23 -34.65
C LEU A 5 -57.54 -13.28 -35.26
N SER A 6 -57.54 -12.02 -34.80
CA SER A 6 -56.53 -11.03 -35.14
C SER A 6 -55.33 -11.19 -34.23
N VAL A 7 -54.15 -11.50 -34.79
CA VAL A 7 -52.87 -11.47 -34.09
C VAL A 7 -52.33 -10.04 -34.14
N LEU A 8 -52.24 -9.40 -32.99
CA LEU A 8 -51.67 -8.06 -32.81
C LEU A 8 -50.15 -8.20 -32.64
N VAL A 9 -49.38 -7.73 -33.62
CA VAL A 9 -47.91 -7.63 -33.54
C VAL A 9 -47.58 -6.28 -32.90
N LEU A 10 -47.08 -6.29 -31.66
CA LEU A 10 -46.47 -5.10 -31.05
C LEU A 10 -45.07 -4.90 -31.64
N VAL A 11 -44.91 -3.83 -32.43
CA VAL A 11 -43.61 -3.31 -32.85
C VAL A 11 -43.18 -2.27 -31.81
N SER A 12 -42.22 -2.63 -30.95
CA SER A 12 -41.60 -1.68 -30.03
C SER A 12 -40.62 -0.78 -30.77
N ALA A 13 -40.88 0.53 -30.76
CA ALA A 13 -40.00 1.55 -31.31
C ALA A 13 -38.72 1.67 -30.48
N VAL A 14 -37.56 1.53 -31.13
CA VAL A 14 -36.25 1.77 -30.52
C VAL A 14 -36.03 3.29 -30.47
N SER A 15 -36.06 3.85 -29.26
CA SER A 15 -35.72 5.25 -29.02
C SER A 15 -34.19 5.42 -29.14
N SER A 16 -33.75 6.13 -30.18
CA SER A 16 -32.35 6.52 -30.38
C SER A 16 -31.99 7.66 -29.42
N ILE A 17 -31.27 7.32 -28.34
CA ILE A 17 -30.67 8.31 -27.43
C ILE A 17 -29.43 8.90 -28.14
N PRO A 18 -29.26 10.24 -28.20
CA PRO A 18 -28.07 10.85 -28.77
C PRO A 18 -26.84 10.55 -27.89
N LEU A 19 -25.78 10.03 -28.49
CA LEU A 19 -24.47 9.91 -27.84
C LEU A 19 -23.90 11.32 -27.57
N PRO A 20 -23.37 11.60 -26.36
CA PRO A 20 -22.66 12.85 -26.11
C PRO A 20 -21.36 12.90 -26.93
N PRO A 21 -20.89 14.10 -27.33
CA PRO A 21 -19.66 14.23 -28.10
C PRO A 21 -18.47 13.71 -27.30
N ALA A 22 -17.57 13.01 -27.99
CA ALA A 22 -16.32 12.52 -27.44
C ALA A 22 -15.56 13.68 -26.79
N ARG A 23 -15.25 13.55 -25.49
CA ARG A 23 -14.34 14.46 -24.81
C ARG A 23 -12.94 14.25 -25.39
N ASP A 24 -12.38 15.33 -25.92
CA ASP A 24 -10.96 15.42 -26.25
C ASP A 24 -10.13 15.15 -24.98
N ASN A 25 -9.53 13.96 -24.93
CA ASN A 25 -8.57 13.58 -23.89
C ASN A 25 -7.21 14.16 -24.27
N ALA A 26 -7.02 15.47 -24.07
CA ALA A 26 -5.66 15.97 -23.86
C ALA A 26 -5.10 15.29 -22.60
N PRO A 27 -3.85 14.77 -22.59
CA PRO A 27 -3.29 14.19 -21.38
C PRO A 27 -3.21 15.26 -20.32
N THR A 28 -4.13 15.20 -19.35
CA THR A 28 -4.10 16.03 -18.15
C THR A 28 -2.78 15.75 -17.44
N VAL A 29 -1.93 16.78 -17.32
CA VAL A 29 -0.76 16.72 -16.43
C VAL A 29 -1.25 16.20 -15.07
N PRO A 30 -0.70 15.09 -14.53
CA PRO A 30 -1.13 14.58 -13.24
C PRO A 30 -1.03 15.70 -12.21
N ARG A 31 -2.09 15.91 -11.43
CA ARG A 31 -2.02 16.87 -10.33
C ARG A 31 -0.97 16.37 -9.34
N PRO A 32 -0.11 17.26 -8.80
CA PRO A 32 0.89 16.86 -7.82
C PRO A 32 0.21 16.31 -6.57
N PHE A 33 0.78 15.25 -5.98
CA PHE A 33 0.35 14.75 -4.68
C PHE A 33 1.03 15.57 -3.58
N LEU A 34 0.43 15.58 -2.39
CA LEU A 34 1.00 16.25 -1.21
C LEU A 34 2.42 15.74 -0.90
N GLY A 35 2.66 14.45 -1.13
CA GLY A 35 3.89 13.73 -0.90
C GLY A 35 4.96 13.87 -1.97
N ASP A 36 4.76 14.64 -3.03
CA ASP A 36 5.73 14.73 -4.13
C ASP A 36 7.10 15.23 -3.64
N ASP A 37 7.13 16.29 -2.83
CA ASP A 37 8.37 16.84 -2.26
C ASP A 37 9.01 15.88 -1.25
N PHE A 38 8.20 15.15 -0.48
CA PHE A 38 8.67 14.10 0.43
C PHE A 38 9.38 12.98 -0.35
N LEU A 39 8.77 12.48 -1.43
CA LEU A 39 9.38 11.45 -2.29
C LEU A 39 10.63 11.98 -3.01
N CYS A 40 10.60 13.24 -3.47
CA CYS A 40 11.77 13.88 -4.06
C CYS A 40 12.92 14.08 -3.06
N ALA A 41 12.63 14.22 -1.77
CA ALA A 41 13.65 14.23 -0.72
C ALA A 41 14.25 12.83 -0.50
N LEU A 42 13.44 11.77 -0.54
CA LEU A 42 13.89 10.39 -0.40
C LEU A 42 14.70 9.88 -1.61
N SER A 43 14.54 10.45 -2.80
CA SER A 43 15.25 10.02 -4.02
C SER A 43 16.65 10.63 -4.18
N ARG A 44 17.05 11.54 -3.28
CA ARG A 44 18.36 12.22 -3.31
C ARG A 44 19.49 11.27 -2.93
N ASN A 45 20.71 11.65 -3.30
CA ASN A 45 21.93 10.89 -2.98
C ASN A 45 22.37 11.00 -1.51
N TYR A 46 21.61 11.70 -0.66
CA TYR A 46 21.87 11.84 0.76
C TYR A 46 20.57 11.66 1.53
N ALA A 47 20.66 11.08 2.73
CA ALA A 47 19.51 10.88 3.59
C ALA A 47 18.93 12.24 4.06
N PRO A 48 17.63 12.50 3.89
CA PRO A 48 17.03 13.70 4.46
C PRO A 48 16.96 13.60 5.99
N LYS A 49 16.85 14.74 6.68
CA LYS A 49 16.90 14.82 8.16
C LYS A 49 15.87 13.95 8.88
N PHE A 50 14.74 13.69 8.22
CA PHE A 50 13.62 12.92 8.76
C PHE A 50 13.70 11.42 8.41
N ALA A 51 14.72 10.96 7.69
CA ALA A 51 14.80 9.56 7.26
C ALA A 51 16.19 8.97 7.48
N THR A 52 16.21 7.71 7.90
CA THR A 52 17.42 6.88 7.94
C THR A 52 17.34 5.82 6.85
N ASN A 53 18.39 5.68 6.04
CA ASN A 53 18.44 4.63 5.03
C ASN A 53 18.66 3.26 5.71
N ILE A 54 17.83 2.29 5.37
CA ILE A 54 18.04 0.88 5.71
C ILE A 54 18.73 0.23 4.50
N PRO A 55 19.96 -0.29 4.67
CA PRO A 55 20.67 -0.94 3.57
C PRO A 55 19.90 -2.15 3.04
N LEU A 56 19.68 -2.18 1.72
CA LEU A 56 19.09 -3.32 1.03
C LEU A 56 20.20 -4.18 0.43
N ALA A 57 20.02 -5.51 0.50
CA ALA A 57 20.86 -6.41 -0.27
C ALA A 57 20.64 -6.17 -1.77
N VAL A 58 21.70 -6.36 -2.56
CA VAL A 58 21.60 -6.26 -4.02
C VAL A 58 20.69 -7.37 -4.52
N ALA A 59 19.54 -6.99 -5.07
CA ALA A 59 18.60 -7.94 -5.65
C ALA A 59 19.21 -8.65 -6.87
N SER A 60 18.80 -9.90 -7.12
CA SER A 60 19.24 -10.64 -8.31
C SER A 60 18.83 -9.92 -9.61
N THR A 61 19.50 -10.18 -10.73
CA THR A 61 19.11 -9.60 -12.04
C THR A 61 17.65 -9.88 -12.41
N THR A 62 17.16 -11.09 -12.10
CA THR A 62 15.76 -11.47 -12.31
C THR A 62 14.82 -10.62 -11.46
N THR A 63 15.13 -10.47 -10.17
CA THR A 63 14.34 -9.66 -9.24
C THR A 63 14.35 -8.19 -9.65
N GLN A 64 15.50 -7.62 -10.04
CA GLN A 64 15.61 -6.24 -10.52
C GLN A 64 14.75 -6.00 -11.77
N ARG A 65 14.78 -6.94 -12.73
CA ARG A 65 13.93 -6.87 -13.93
C ARG A 65 12.44 -6.89 -13.56
N ASN A 66 12.04 -7.79 -12.67
CA ASN A 66 10.64 -7.89 -12.26
C ASN A 66 10.18 -6.70 -11.43
N LEU A 67 11.05 -6.10 -10.60
CA LEU A 67 10.76 -4.86 -9.89
C LEU A 67 10.55 -3.67 -10.84
N ALA A 68 11.35 -3.56 -11.90
CA ALA A 68 11.16 -2.54 -12.92
C ALA A 68 9.83 -2.72 -13.68
N LEU A 69 9.51 -3.96 -14.07
CA LEU A 69 8.23 -4.28 -14.71
C LEU A 69 7.04 -4.04 -13.77
N PHE A 70 7.18 -4.41 -12.50
CA PHE A 70 6.21 -4.14 -11.43
C PHE A 70 5.95 -2.64 -11.31
N ARG A 71 7.01 -1.82 -11.20
CA ARG A 71 6.89 -0.36 -11.17
C ARG A 71 6.13 0.18 -12.38
N THR A 72 6.50 -0.25 -13.59
CA THR A 72 5.84 0.20 -14.82
C THR A 72 4.35 -0.17 -14.82
N ALA A 73 4.02 -1.40 -14.43
CA ALA A 73 2.62 -1.86 -14.37
C ALA A 73 1.82 -1.09 -13.31
N THR A 74 2.39 -0.90 -12.11
CA THR A 74 1.76 -0.18 -11.00
C THR A 74 1.53 1.30 -11.32
N LEU A 75 2.44 1.97 -12.05
CA LEU A 75 2.23 3.35 -12.51
C LEU A 75 1.17 3.47 -13.63
N ALA A 76 0.96 2.41 -14.39
CA ALA A 76 0.10 2.41 -15.58
C ALA A 76 -1.37 2.09 -15.28
N LEU A 77 -1.78 2.03 -14.01
CA LEU A 77 -3.11 1.55 -13.60
C LEU A 77 -4.27 2.45 -14.09
N ASN A 78 -4.65 2.26 -15.37
CA ASN A 78 -5.98 1.83 -15.75
C ASN A 78 -6.01 0.31 -15.54
N VAL A 79 -6.92 -0.19 -14.71
CA VAL A 79 -6.99 -1.57 -14.20
C VAL A 79 -7.43 -2.58 -15.29
N THR A 80 -6.69 -2.68 -16.41
CA THR A 80 -6.96 -3.63 -17.50
C THR A 80 -5.86 -4.67 -17.73
N HIS A 81 -4.79 -4.66 -16.94
CA HIS A 81 -3.90 -5.83 -16.82
C HIS A 81 -3.53 -6.10 -15.35
N PRO A 82 -4.47 -6.63 -14.55
CA PRO A 82 -4.08 -7.47 -13.42
C PRO A 82 -3.35 -8.73 -13.98
N VAL A 83 -2.84 -9.61 -13.12
CA VAL A 83 -2.54 -11.03 -13.40
C VAL A 83 -1.10 -11.44 -13.82
N THR A 84 -0.13 -10.59 -14.18
CA THR A 84 1.23 -11.13 -14.53
C THR A 84 2.17 -11.34 -13.34
N PHE A 85 1.91 -10.71 -12.21
CA PHE A 85 2.74 -10.86 -11.01
C PHE A 85 2.05 -11.61 -9.88
N LEU A 86 0.72 -11.74 -9.93
CA LEU A 86 -0.08 -12.41 -8.91
C LEU A 86 -0.57 -13.76 -9.44
N ASP A 87 -0.65 -14.73 -8.56
CA ASP A 87 -1.07 -16.09 -8.89
C ASP A 87 -2.54 -16.30 -8.50
N ASP A 88 -3.45 -15.76 -9.31
CA ASP A 88 -4.91 -15.86 -9.07
C ASP A 88 -5.44 -17.30 -9.13
N SER A 89 -4.61 -18.27 -9.54
CA SER A 89 -4.95 -19.69 -9.49
C SER A 89 -4.84 -20.27 -8.08
N ARG A 90 -4.10 -19.60 -7.18
CA ARG A 90 -3.90 -20.01 -5.80
C ARG A 90 -4.77 -19.16 -4.88
N GLY A 91 -5.82 -19.78 -4.33
CA GLY A 91 -6.57 -19.18 -3.23
C GLY A 91 -5.66 -19.04 -2.01
N PHE A 92 -5.61 -17.85 -1.42
CA PHE A 92 -4.83 -17.57 -0.21
C PHE A 92 -5.76 -16.98 0.84
N MET A 93 -5.79 -17.61 2.01
CA MET A 93 -6.56 -17.12 3.15
C MET A 93 -5.59 -16.67 4.23
N TYR A 94 -5.63 -15.38 4.55
CA TYR A 94 -4.83 -14.85 5.64
C TYR A 94 -5.40 -15.27 7.01
N PRO A 95 -4.58 -15.41 8.06
CA PRO A 95 -5.08 -15.80 9.37
C PRO A 95 -6.14 -14.83 9.87
N VAL A 96 -7.25 -15.40 10.33
CA VAL A 96 -8.29 -14.67 11.04
C VAL A 96 -8.05 -14.83 12.52
N PHE A 97 -7.95 -13.72 13.23
CA PHE A 97 -7.84 -13.71 14.68
C PHE A 97 -9.24 -13.58 15.28
N GLU A 98 -9.71 -14.59 16.00
CA GLU A 98 -10.97 -14.52 16.76
C GLU A 98 -10.80 -13.54 17.96
N GLN A 99 -11.76 -12.69 18.38
CA GLN A 99 -13.23 -12.76 18.39
C GLN A 99 -13.84 -11.31 18.39
N LYS A 100 -14.51 -10.70 17.39
CA LYS A 100 -15.22 -11.20 16.20
C LYS A 100 -15.45 -10.07 15.15
N ARG A 101 -14.49 -9.46 14.46
CA ARG A 101 -13.26 -9.97 13.82
C ARG A 101 -12.35 -8.78 13.50
N CYS A 102 -11.07 -8.86 13.88
CA CYS A 102 -10.03 -8.11 13.18
C CYS A 102 -9.71 -8.88 11.89
N GLN A 103 -9.81 -8.21 10.75
CA GLN A 103 -9.27 -8.72 9.50
C GLN A 103 -8.02 -7.89 9.26
N LEU A 104 -6.84 -8.50 9.37
CA LEU A 104 -5.58 -7.80 9.12
C LEU A 104 -5.53 -7.26 7.69
N GLY A 105 -6.36 -7.79 6.79
CA GLY A 105 -6.63 -7.17 5.50
C GLY A 105 -8.06 -6.69 5.32
N LYS A 106 -8.20 -5.63 4.53
CA LYS A 106 -9.48 -4.97 4.21
C LYS A 106 -10.43 -5.88 3.44
N ASP A 107 -9.87 -6.83 2.68
CA ASP A 107 -10.60 -7.82 1.90
C ASP A 107 -9.88 -9.17 1.99
N THR A 108 -10.17 -9.95 3.02
CA THR A 108 -9.52 -11.26 3.23
C THR A 108 -9.88 -12.30 2.18
N ASP A 109 -10.89 -12.03 1.36
CA ASP A 109 -11.39 -12.97 0.35
C ASP A 109 -10.75 -12.70 -1.04
N ASN A 110 -10.11 -11.53 -1.21
CA ASN A 110 -9.40 -11.13 -2.44
C ASN A 110 -7.89 -10.92 -2.20
N VAL A 111 -7.29 -11.79 -1.38
CA VAL A 111 -5.83 -11.81 -1.19
C VAL A 111 -5.21 -12.85 -2.10
N THR A 112 -4.27 -12.42 -2.95
CA THR A 112 -3.55 -13.28 -3.89
C THR A 112 -2.05 -13.21 -3.63
N PRO A 113 -1.31 -14.34 -3.62
CA PRO A 113 0.13 -14.31 -3.51
C PRO A 113 0.79 -13.89 -4.83
N PHE A 114 2.06 -13.48 -4.77
CA PHE A 114 2.85 -13.29 -5.98
C PHE A 114 3.09 -14.63 -6.71
N LEU A 115 3.22 -14.58 -8.03
CA LEU A 115 3.74 -15.67 -8.84
C LEU A 115 5.19 -15.93 -8.43
N ALA A 116 5.47 -17.17 -8.00
CA ALA A 116 6.79 -17.58 -7.52
C ALA A 116 7.92 -17.30 -8.53
N SER A 117 7.63 -17.43 -9.84
CA SER A 117 8.58 -17.17 -10.93
C SER A 117 9.07 -15.73 -11.00
N THR A 118 8.35 -14.78 -10.39
CA THR A 118 8.70 -13.36 -10.40
C THR A 118 9.73 -12.99 -9.33
N THR A 119 9.89 -13.82 -8.29
CA THR A 119 10.69 -13.53 -7.08
C THR A 119 10.24 -12.29 -6.27
N LEU A 120 9.14 -11.64 -6.65
CA LEU A 120 8.65 -10.43 -5.97
C LEU A 120 8.11 -10.74 -4.57
N GLY A 121 7.37 -11.85 -4.42
CA GLY A 121 6.91 -12.32 -3.11
C GLY A 121 8.07 -12.46 -2.13
N THR A 122 9.06 -13.30 -2.47
CA THR A 122 10.28 -13.49 -1.67
C THR A 122 11.03 -12.18 -1.42
N TYR A 123 11.08 -11.25 -2.39
CA TYR A 123 11.72 -9.96 -2.18
C TYR A 123 11.04 -9.15 -1.07
N PHE A 124 9.71 -9.03 -1.11
CA PHE A 124 8.96 -8.27 -0.11
C PHE A 124 8.86 -9.00 1.24
N GLU A 125 8.75 -10.33 1.25
CA GLU A 125 8.86 -11.16 2.47
C GLU A 125 10.19 -10.89 3.20
N ASN A 126 11.30 -10.85 2.46
CA ASN A 126 12.61 -10.54 3.02
C ASN A 126 12.66 -9.13 3.64
N LEU A 127 11.92 -8.15 3.10
CA LEU A 127 11.84 -6.82 3.74
C LEU A 127 11.14 -6.91 5.09
N PHE A 128 9.99 -7.59 5.17
CA PHE A 128 9.28 -7.80 6.44
C PHE A 128 10.14 -8.53 7.49
N GLN A 129 10.90 -9.54 7.08
CA GLN A 129 11.78 -10.28 7.99
C GLN A 129 13.03 -9.49 8.41
N MET A 130 13.58 -8.66 7.52
CA MET A 130 14.81 -7.92 7.75
C MET A 130 14.60 -6.69 8.64
N ILE A 131 13.46 -6.00 8.51
CA ILE A 131 13.17 -4.77 9.28
C ILE A 131 13.30 -4.99 10.80
N PRO A 132 12.69 -6.02 11.44
CA PRO A 132 12.87 -6.28 12.87
C PRO A 132 14.32 -6.48 13.30
N THR A 133 15.11 -7.15 12.46
CA THR A 133 16.54 -7.40 12.72
C THR A 133 17.32 -6.10 12.69
N TRP A 134 17.07 -5.23 11.71
CA TRP A 134 17.74 -3.94 11.58
C TRP A 134 17.30 -2.95 12.68
N ALA A 135 16.01 -2.95 13.04
CA ALA A 135 15.45 -2.11 14.10
C ALA A 135 15.84 -2.55 15.52
N THR A 136 16.69 -3.57 15.67
CA THR A 136 17.28 -4.01 16.95
C THR A 136 16.23 -4.26 18.04
N GLY A 137 15.08 -4.85 17.68
CA GLY A 137 13.98 -5.16 18.59
C GLY A 137 12.99 -4.01 18.85
N GLU A 138 13.21 -2.81 18.30
CA GLU A 138 12.21 -1.73 18.34
C GLU A 138 10.95 -2.10 17.54
N ILE A 139 11.12 -2.87 16.46
CA ILE A 139 10.06 -3.39 15.61
C ILE A 139 10.07 -4.91 15.68
N SER A 140 8.89 -5.51 15.77
CA SER A 140 8.65 -6.95 15.74
C SER A 140 7.66 -7.27 14.63
N LEU A 141 7.71 -8.50 14.12
CA LEU A 141 6.73 -8.99 13.15
C LEU A 141 5.62 -9.72 13.90
N SER A 142 4.45 -9.09 14.02
CA SER A 142 3.28 -9.66 14.68
C SER A 142 2.00 -9.02 14.17
N ARG A 143 0.83 -9.57 14.52
CA ARG A 143 -0.47 -8.99 14.15
C ARG A 143 -0.72 -7.55 14.64
N PHE A 144 0.15 -6.99 15.48
CA PHE A 144 0.06 -5.62 16.00
C PHE A 144 1.19 -4.71 15.51
N ASP A 145 2.18 -5.28 14.81
CA ASP A 145 3.45 -4.64 14.52
C ASP A 145 4.03 -5.19 13.21
N LEU A 146 4.14 -4.32 12.20
CA LEU A 146 4.79 -4.61 10.92
C LEU A 146 4.23 -5.85 10.20
N PHE A 147 2.93 -6.11 10.23
CA PHE A 147 2.34 -7.23 9.47
C PHE A 147 1.84 -6.83 8.08
N HIS A 148 1.84 -5.53 7.76
CA HIS A 148 1.35 -5.06 6.49
C HIS A 148 2.10 -3.84 5.95
N GLY A 149 1.84 -3.54 4.68
CA GLY A 149 2.17 -2.25 4.08
C GLY A 149 1.22 -1.90 2.93
N HIS A 150 1.19 -0.62 2.57
CA HIS A 150 0.34 -0.09 1.53
C HIS A 150 1.15 0.29 0.29
N LEU A 151 0.83 -0.35 -0.84
CA LEU A 151 1.42 -0.06 -2.13
C LEU A 151 0.79 1.21 -2.71
N PHE A 152 1.62 2.19 -3.06
CA PHE A 152 1.20 3.40 -3.75
C PHE A 152 1.93 3.59 -5.09
N ALA A 153 1.25 4.27 -6.01
CA ALA A 153 1.76 4.68 -7.31
C ALA A 153 1.69 6.20 -7.44
N ASN A 154 2.84 6.84 -7.68
CA ASN A 154 2.94 8.28 -7.88
C ASN A 154 3.43 8.60 -9.30
N PRO A 155 2.50 8.89 -10.24
CA PRO A 155 2.87 9.26 -11.61
C PRO A 155 3.66 10.56 -11.74
N SER A 156 3.44 11.56 -10.87
CA SER A 156 4.12 12.87 -10.97
C SER A 156 5.62 12.77 -10.69
N THR A 157 6.01 11.97 -9.70
CA THR A 157 7.41 11.66 -9.38
C THR A 157 7.92 10.40 -10.06
N SER A 158 7.06 9.68 -10.78
CA SER A 158 7.38 8.38 -11.39
C SER A 158 7.89 7.37 -10.36
N THR A 159 7.33 7.39 -9.15
CA THR A 159 7.73 6.53 -8.01
C THR A 159 6.64 5.52 -7.69
N VAL A 160 7.04 4.29 -7.38
CA VAL A 160 6.18 3.30 -6.72
C VAL A 160 6.81 3.00 -5.37
N GLY A 161 5.99 2.80 -4.35
CA GLY A 161 6.51 2.45 -3.04
C GLY A 161 5.53 1.70 -2.17
N VAL A 162 6.03 1.19 -1.05
CA VAL A 162 5.25 0.52 -0.03
C VAL A 162 5.49 1.25 1.29
N VAL A 163 4.43 1.71 1.93
CA VAL A 163 4.46 2.26 3.28
C VAL A 163 4.20 1.12 4.26
N PHE A 164 5.14 0.80 5.12
CA PHE A 164 4.97 -0.18 6.19
C PHE A 164 4.66 0.53 7.50
N HIS A 165 3.71 -0.04 8.26
CA HIS A 165 3.36 0.43 9.59
C HIS A 165 3.80 -0.57 10.66
N SER A 166 4.73 -0.13 11.48
CA SER A 166 5.04 -0.77 12.77
C SER A 166 4.12 -0.21 13.86
N LYS A 167 4.00 -0.94 14.98
CA LYS A 167 3.28 -0.55 16.20
C LYS A 167 1.89 0.00 15.93
N GLU A 168 1.17 -0.63 15.00
CA GLU A 168 0.01 0.01 14.40
C GLU A 168 -1.17 0.14 15.36
N TYR A 169 -1.29 -0.88 16.21
CA TYR A 169 -2.33 -0.97 17.21
C TYR A 169 -1.73 -0.95 18.62
N PRO A 170 -1.31 0.22 19.16
CA PRO A 170 -0.92 0.32 20.56
C PRO A 170 -2.07 -0.10 21.47
N ALA A 171 -1.77 -0.77 22.58
CA ALA A 171 -2.75 -1.16 23.57
C ALA A 171 -3.46 0.09 24.14
N GLU A 172 -4.79 0.00 24.27
CA GLU A 172 -5.56 1.05 24.90
C GLU A 172 -5.12 1.23 26.36
N ASN A 173 -4.85 2.47 26.74
CA ASN A 173 -4.46 2.83 28.10
C ASN A 173 -5.02 4.21 28.44
N ALA A 174 -5.84 4.31 29.49
CA ALA A 174 -6.53 5.55 29.84
C ALA A 174 -5.58 6.73 30.10
N ASP A 175 -4.36 6.47 30.56
CA ASP A 175 -3.40 7.51 30.96
C ASP A 175 -2.47 7.92 29.81
N THR A 176 -2.07 6.98 28.95
CA THR A 176 -1.03 7.22 27.92
C THR A 176 -1.53 7.12 26.48
N PHE A 177 -2.60 6.37 26.22
CA PHE A 177 -3.18 6.19 24.89
C PHE A 177 -4.67 5.84 24.95
N PRO A 178 -5.55 6.81 25.27
CA PRO A 178 -6.98 6.59 25.49
C PRO A 178 -7.76 6.52 24.16
N PHE A 179 -7.25 5.75 23.18
CA PHE A 179 -7.86 5.62 21.86
C PHE A 179 -8.23 4.15 21.61
N ASN A 180 -9.49 3.93 21.27
CA ASN A 180 -10.00 2.64 20.83
C ASN A 180 -9.87 2.52 19.31
N LEU A 181 -9.02 1.60 18.85
CA LEU A 181 -8.73 1.32 17.44
C LEU A 181 -9.50 0.10 16.92
N GLY A 182 -10.50 -0.37 17.65
CA GLY A 182 -11.38 -1.46 17.25
C GLY A 182 -10.77 -2.85 17.42
N PHE A 183 -11.29 -3.82 16.65
CA PHE A 183 -11.01 -5.24 16.87
C PHE A 183 -9.52 -5.62 16.74
N CYS A 184 -8.74 -4.90 15.93
CA CYS A 184 -7.32 -5.18 15.72
C CYS A 184 -6.44 -4.77 16.90
N GLN A 185 -6.94 -3.92 17.79
CA GLN A 185 -6.27 -3.53 19.03
C GLN A 185 -6.44 -4.53 20.17
N ILE A 186 -7.48 -5.38 20.10
CA ILE A 186 -7.85 -6.28 21.20
C ILE A 186 -6.66 -7.20 21.52
N ASN A 187 -6.27 -7.22 22.79
CA ASN A 187 -5.12 -7.96 23.33
C ASN A 187 -3.75 -7.52 22.76
N SER A 188 -3.64 -6.30 22.24
CA SER A 188 -2.34 -5.75 21.88
C SER A 188 -1.43 -5.65 23.10
N ASN A 189 -0.18 -6.06 22.92
CA ASN A 189 0.90 -5.88 23.90
C ASN A 189 1.79 -4.67 23.56
N VAL A 190 1.48 -3.93 22.51
CA VAL A 190 2.25 -2.77 22.07
C VAL A 190 2.02 -1.62 23.05
N THR A 191 3.03 -1.28 23.83
CA THR A 191 2.95 -0.13 24.75
C THR A 191 3.11 1.17 23.97
N PHE A 192 2.23 2.13 24.19
CA PHE A 192 2.36 3.46 23.60
C PHE A 192 3.52 4.23 24.24
N ALA A 193 4.40 4.74 23.39
CA ALA A 193 5.41 5.72 23.78
C ALA A 193 5.66 6.68 22.61
N ASN A 194 5.54 7.99 22.86
CA ASN A 194 5.63 9.02 21.82
C ASN A 194 6.91 8.91 20.97
N LYS A 195 8.05 8.63 21.63
CA LYS A 195 9.36 8.46 20.97
C LYS A 195 9.42 7.25 20.03
N ILE A 196 8.62 6.22 20.27
CA ILE A 196 8.52 5.03 19.42
C ILE A 196 7.56 5.33 18.27
N MET A 197 6.40 5.92 18.56
CA MET A 197 5.35 6.17 17.55
C MET A 197 5.82 7.10 16.44
N ARG A 198 6.64 8.11 16.73
CA ARG A 198 7.22 8.98 15.68
C ARG A 198 8.08 8.23 14.66
N LYS A 199 8.59 7.04 14.97
CA LYS A 199 9.41 6.20 14.09
C LYS A 199 8.64 4.98 13.56
N ARG A 200 7.32 5.05 13.50
CA ARG A 200 6.53 3.84 13.20
C ARG A 200 6.41 3.51 11.71
N ASN A 201 6.84 4.39 10.81
CA ASN A 201 6.65 4.24 9.37
C ASN A 201 7.96 3.92 8.68
N LEU A 202 7.90 2.98 7.73
CA LEU A 202 8.98 2.72 6.80
C LEU A 202 8.47 2.89 5.38
N VAL A 203 9.31 3.39 4.48
CA VAL A 203 8.94 3.59 3.08
C VAL A 203 9.96 2.90 2.21
N TRP A 204 9.52 1.85 1.52
CA TRP A 204 10.26 1.29 0.40
C TRP A 204 9.86 2.03 -0.87
N THR A 205 10.81 2.34 -1.75
CA THR A 205 10.55 2.97 -3.04
C THR A 205 11.32 2.32 -4.17
N ILE A 206 10.77 2.41 -5.38
CA ILE A 206 11.47 2.25 -6.65
C ILE A 206 11.21 3.47 -7.54
N ASP A 207 12.29 4.16 -7.92
CA ASP A 207 12.22 5.42 -8.67
C ASP A 207 12.28 5.25 -10.20
N ALA A 208 12.24 6.37 -10.93
CA ALA A 208 12.32 6.39 -12.40
C ALA A 208 13.60 5.77 -12.99
N SER A 209 14.66 5.68 -12.20
CA SER A 209 15.93 5.01 -12.58
C SER A 209 15.98 3.55 -12.12
N ASN A 210 14.85 2.99 -11.68
CA ASN A 210 14.72 1.66 -11.07
C ASN A 210 15.61 1.46 -9.83
N ARG A 211 15.98 2.54 -9.14
CA ARG A 211 16.73 2.45 -7.89
C ARG A 211 15.76 2.11 -6.78
N THR A 212 16.08 1.08 -6.00
CA THR A 212 15.32 0.72 -4.81
C THR A 212 15.95 1.31 -3.55
N ALA A 213 15.13 1.74 -2.61
CA ALA A 213 15.57 2.21 -1.31
C ALA A 213 14.55 1.87 -0.24
N LEU A 214 15.00 1.66 1.00
CA LEU A 214 14.14 1.51 2.17
C LEU A 214 14.54 2.56 3.21
N TRP A 215 13.54 3.26 3.73
CA TRP A 215 13.73 4.40 4.62
C TRP A 215 12.96 4.21 5.91
N TRP A 216 13.61 4.39 7.05
CA TRP A 216 12.95 4.51 8.34
C TRP A 216 12.65 5.97 8.63
N ILE A 217 11.36 6.33 8.77
CA ILE A 217 10.91 7.71 8.81
C ILE A 217 10.67 8.17 10.25
N ASP A 218 11.27 9.29 10.63
CA ASP A 218 10.98 10.02 11.85
C ASP A 218 10.00 11.18 11.55
N MET A 219 8.73 10.94 11.88
CA MET A 219 7.60 11.81 11.58
C MET A 219 7.53 13.10 12.40
N ALA A 220 8.30 13.20 13.50
CA ALA A 220 8.29 14.40 14.35
C ALA A 220 9.42 15.38 14.02
N ILE A 221 10.25 15.10 13.01
CA ILE A 221 11.24 16.06 12.53
C ILE A 221 10.51 17.18 11.78
N ARG A 222 10.92 18.43 12.03
CA ARG A 222 10.53 19.58 11.21
C ARG A 222 11.68 19.93 10.29
N THR A 223 11.42 19.87 9.00
CA THR A 223 12.42 20.06 7.96
C THR A 223 12.60 21.52 7.60
N GLY A 224 11.56 22.34 7.85
CA GLY A 224 11.46 23.72 7.38
C GLY A 224 10.93 23.84 5.95
N ASP A 225 10.64 22.70 5.31
CA ASP A 225 9.93 22.61 4.04
C ASP A 225 8.45 22.31 4.36
N ASN A 226 7.57 23.27 4.07
CA ASN A 226 6.16 23.16 4.40
C ASN A 226 5.45 21.99 3.68
N ALA A 227 5.91 21.62 2.48
CA ALA A 227 5.30 20.53 1.72
C ALA A 227 5.68 19.18 2.35
N VAL A 228 6.95 19.00 2.72
CA VAL A 228 7.40 17.80 3.44
C VAL A 228 6.78 17.73 4.83
N ASP A 229 6.77 18.85 5.58
CA ASP A 229 6.25 18.90 6.94
C ASP A 229 4.72 18.67 6.99
N ALA A 230 3.99 18.90 5.89
CA ALA A 230 2.57 18.57 5.77
C ALA A 230 2.30 17.05 5.62
N VAL A 231 3.27 16.29 5.11
CA VAL A 231 3.21 14.82 4.98
C VAL A 231 3.63 14.14 6.27
N LEU A 232 4.58 14.73 6.98
CA LEU A 232 5.04 14.25 8.28
C LEU A 232 3.92 14.43 9.32
N GLY A 233 3.17 13.35 9.56
CA GLY A 233 2.08 13.26 10.52
C GLY A 233 2.41 13.74 11.94
N GLY A 234 1.36 13.98 12.72
CA GLY A 234 1.47 14.54 14.07
C GLY A 234 1.15 13.56 15.19
N GLU A 235 1.38 14.01 16.42
CA GLU A 235 0.94 13.32 17.63
C GLU A 235 -0.59 13.08 17.62
N PRO A 236 -1.08 12.01 18.25
CA PRO A 236 -0.30 10.95 18.91
C PRO A 236 0.09 9.81 17.95
N PHE A 237 -0.51 9.75 16.76
CA PHE A 237 -0.45 8.58 15.90
C PHE A 237 0.79 8.53 15.03
N TYR A 238 1.26 9.67 14.53
CA TYR A 238 2.36 9.76 13.58
C TYR A 238 2.22 8.82 12.38
N THR A 239 0.99 8.54 11.93
CA THR A 239 0.76 7.68 10.77
C THR A 239 1.09 8.43 9.49
N LEU A 240 1.85 7.81 8.60
CA LEU A 240 2.06 8.29 7.24
C LEU A 240 0.94 7.75 6.36
N TYR A 241 0.07 8.63 5.85
CA TYR A 241 -1.00 8.20 4.95
C TYR A 241 -0.44 8.02 3.54
N GLU A 242 -0.63 6.83 2.99
CA GLU A 242 -0.15 6.42 1.68
C GLU A 242 -0.81 7.19 0.52
N ASP A 243 -2.05 7.66 0.71
CA ASP A 243 -2.80 8.47 -0.25
C ASP A 243 -2.17 9.86 -0.48
N SER A 244 -1.40 10.32 0.50
CA SER A 244 -0.59 11.54 0.39
C SER A 244 0.57 11.31 -0.56
N LEU A 245 1.05 10.08 -0.70
CA LEU A 245 2.20 9.72 -1.53
C LEU A 245 1.81 9.33 -2.95
N GLY A 246 0.56 9.00 -3.25
CA GLY A 246 0.13 8.59 -4.59
C GLY A 246 -1.23 7.92 -4.59
N TYR A 247 -1.60 7.34 -5.73
CA TYR A 247 -2.75 6.44 -5.80
C TYR A 247 -2.46 5.17 -5.00
N VAL A 248 -3.34 4.82 -4.07
CA VAL A 248 -3.22 3.56 -3.34
C VAL A 248 -3.69 2.42 -4.23
N VAL A 249 -2.86 1.40 -4.38
CA VAL A 249 -3.04 0.32 -5.36
C VAL A 249 -3.39 -0.99 -4.70
N ALA A 250 -2.74 -1.31 -3.59
CA ALA A 250 -2.86 -2.59 -2.95
C ALA A 250 -2.40 -2.53 -1.50
N ASP A 251 -2.79 -3.53 -0.72
CA ASP A 251 -2.19 -3.83 0.57
C ASP A 251 -1.40 -5.13 0.49
N PHE A 252 -0.28 -5.16 1.21
CA PHE A 252 0.59 -6.32 1.38
C PHE A 252 0.43 -6.84 2.80
N TYR A 253 0.30 -8.15 2.98
CA TYR A 253 0.15 -8.78 4.30
C TYR A 253 1.15 -9.91 4.48
N TYR A 254 1.96 -9.83 5.53
CA TYR A 254 2.92 -10.86 5.90
C TYR A 254 2.99 -11.08 7.40
N LEU A 255 3.01 -12.36 7.80
CA LEU A 255 3.34 -12.80 9.15
C LEU A 255 4.40 -13.88 9.03
N ASP A 256 5.20 -14.03 10.08
CA ASP A 256 6.30 -14.99 10.05
C ASP A 256 5.80 -16.41 9.79
N GLY A 257 6.47 -17.10 8.87
CA GLY A 257 6.10 -18.45 8.43
C GLY A 257 4.91 -18.54 7.47
N LEU A 258 4.31 -17.42 7.04
CA LEU A 258 3.28 -17.39 6.00
C LEU A 258 3.84 -16.88 4.67
N GLU A 259 3.15 -17.15 3.57
CA GLU A 259 3.42 -16.51 2.28
C GLU A 259 2.88 -15.06 2.30
N LEU A 260 3.55 -14.14 1.60
CA LEU A 260 3.07 -12.77 1.42
C LEU A 260 1.79 -12.75 0.57
N GLY A 261 0.73 -12.19 1.13
CA GLY A 261 -0.53 -11.94 0.43
C GLY A 261 -0.63 -10.50 -0.07
N VAL A 262 -1.31 -10.29 -1.20
CA VAL A 262 -1.60 -8.98 -1.79
C VAL A 262 -3.10 -8.82 -2.04
N SER A 263 -3.69 -7.73 -1.56
CA SER A 263 -5.07 -7.34 -1.86
C SER A 263 -5.06 -6.11 -2.75
N LEU A 264 -5.53 -6.23 -4.00
CA LEU A 264 -5.65 -5.10 -4.92
C LEU A 264 -6.91 -4.26 -4.64
N TYR A 265 -6.89 -2.98 -5.02
CA TYR A 265 -8.03 -2.05 -4.94
C TYR A 265 -8.71 -1.77 -6.29
#